data_AF-A0A8S4QAD3-F1
#
_entry.id   AF-A0A8S4QAD3-F1
#
_cell.length_a   1.000
_cell.length_b   1.000
_cell.length_c   1.000
_cell.angle_alpha   90.00
_cell.angle_beta   90.00
_cell.angle_gamma   90.00
#
_symmetry.space_group_name_H-M   'P 1'
#
loop_
_entity.id
_entity.type
_entity.pdbx_description
1 polymer ?
#
loop_
_entity_poly.entity_id
_entity_poly.type
_entity_poly.pdbx_seq_one_letter_code
_entity_poly.pdbx_strand_id
1 'polypeptide(L)'
;KVESASGTCGTSKDDESAYDLVKNQSKNSHETARFLMHKYFTEQELIEHSLTGKTASRSNVSRPPLNQGKVRAILGAMERHCGISTSEAKQKLQNIAKPLRAKLKKN
;
A
#
# COMPACT_ATOMS: atom_id res chain seq x y z
N LYS A 1 4.62 -32.21 25.26
CA LYS A 1 4.67 -30.75 25.55
C LYS A 1 5.56 -30.14 24.47
N VAL A 2 4.99 -29.54 23.43
CA VAL A 2 5.73 -28.76 22.41
C VAL A 2 4.82 -27.58 22.09
N GLU A 3 4.85 -26.58 22.97
CA GLU A 3 5.60 -25.33 22.77
C GLU A 3 4.91 -24.43 21.75
N SER A 4 4.01 -23.62 22.30
CA SER A 4 3.35 -22.51 21.65
C SER A 4 4.40 -21.50 21.19
N ALA A 5 4.74 -21.51 19.91
CA ALA A 5 5.30 -20.33 19.27
C ALA A 5 4.16 -19.61 18.53
N SER A 6 3.32 -18.92 19.30
CA SER A 6 2.61 -17.75 18.79
C SER A 6 3.69 -16.77 18.34
N GLY A 7 4.12 -16.90 17.09
CA GLY A 7 4.95 -15.91 16.44
C GLY A 7 4.16 -14.62 16.50
N THR A 8 4.52 -13.75 17.43
CA THR A 8 4.11 -12.37 17.41
C THR A 8 4.60 -11.83 16.07
N CYS A 9 3.67 -11.76 15.11
CA CYS A 9 3.81 -10.94 13.92
C CYS A 9 4.06 -9.55 14.47
N GLY A 10 5.34 -9.17 14.56
CA GLY A 10 5.76 -7.86 15.02
C GLY A 10 5.08 -6.86 14.11
N THR A 11 3.98 -6.29 14.58
CA THR A 11 3.38 -5.11 13.98
C THR A 11 4.43 -4.04 14.16
N SER A 12 5.26 -3.84 13.13
CA SER A 12 6.14 -2.68 13.05
C SER A 12 5.31 -1.47 13.46
N LYS A 13 5.90 -0.53 14.21
CA LYS A 13 5.21 0.68 14.70
C LYS A 13 4.37 1.39 13.61
N ASP A 14 4.82 1.26 12.37
CA ASP A 14 4.14 1.73 11.15
C ASP A 14 2.82 1.01 10.81
N ASP A 15 2.68 -0.30 11.08
CA ASP A 15 1.50 -1.14 10.82
C ASP A 15 0.34 -0.81 11.78
N GLU A 16 0.66 -0.65 13.07
CA GLU A 16 -0.30 -0.20 14.08
C GLU A 16 -0.77 1.23 13.79
N SER A 17 0.14 2.11 13.37
CA SER A 17 -0.20 3.47 12.94
C SER A 17 -1.15 3.49 11.74
N ALA A 18 -0.96 2.60 10.76
CA ALA A 18 -1.79 2.55 9.55
C ALA A 18 -3.22 2.09 9.88
N TYR A 19 -3.35 1.09 10.76
CA TYR A 19 -4.65 0.62 11.21
C TYR A 19 -5.37 1.67 12.06
N ASP A 20 -4.66 2.38 12.94
CA ASP A 20 -5.24 3.42 13.79
C ASP A 20 -5.85 4.57 12.98
N LEU A 21 -5.25 4.89 11.84
CA LEU A 21 -5.73 5.91 10.91
C LEU A 21 -7.06 5.54 10.24
N VAL A 22 -7.40 4.25 10.15
CA VAL A 22 -8.57 3.76 9.42
C VAL A 22 -9.59 3.03 10.29
N LYS A 23 -9.26 2.68 11.54
CA LYS A 23 -10.16 1.94 12.46
C LYS A 23 -11.53 2.61 12.66
N ASN A 24 -11.57 3.93 12.57
CA ASN A 24 -12.80 4.75 12.70
C ASN A 24 -13.35 5.23 11.35
N GLN A 25 -12.80 4.76 10.23
CA GLN A 25 -13.23 5.08 8.87
C GLN A 25 -14.16 4.00 8.31
N SER A 26 -14.82 4.32 7.20
CA SER A 26 -15.55 3.33 6.40
C SER A 26 -14.68 2.11 6.07
N LYS A 27 -15.28 0.92 6.07
CA LYS A 27 -14.62 -0.34 5.67
C LYS A 27 -14.48 -0.48 4.15
N ASN A 28 -14.70 0.60 3.40
CA ASN A 28 -14.52 0.63 1.95
C ASN A 28 -13.03 0.51 1.59
N SER A 29 -12.62 -0.69 1.18
CA SER A 29 -11.25 -0.98 0.78
C SER A 29 -10.66 -0.07 -0.29
N HIS A 30 -11.47 0.50 -1.18
CA HIS A 30 -10.96 1.46 -2.17
C HIS A 30 -10.62 2.81 -1.53
N GLU A 31 -11.49 3.33 -0.68
CA GLU A 31 -11.27 4.60 0.02
C GLU A 31 -10.17 4.49 1.07
N THR A 32 -10.15 3.39 1.83
CA THR A 32 -9.10 3.07 2.80
C THR A 32 -7.74 3.02 2.11
N ALA A 33 -7.62 2.31 0.98
CA ALA A 33 -6.37 2.25 0.21
C ALA A 33 -5.92 3.64 -0.25
N ARG A 34 -6.85 4.45 -0.78
CA ARG A 34 -6.55 5.80 -1.27
C ARG A 34 -6.08 6.71 -0.14
N PHE A 35 -6.80 6.70 0.98
CA PHE A 35 -6.45 7.50 2.16
C PHE A 35 -5.07 7.13 2.69
N LEU A 36 -4.79 5.83 2.85
CA LEU A 36 -3.50 5.34 3.33
C LEU A 36 -2.36 5.66 2.33
N MET A 37 -2.59 5.51 1.02
CA MET A 37 -1.59 5.89 0.00
C MET A 37 -1.21 7.37 0.11
N HIS A 38 -2.19 8.27 0.21
CA HIS A 38 -1.94 9.72 0.32
C HIS A 38 -1.37 10.13 1.69
N LYS A 39 -1.56 9.31 2.74
CA LYS A 39 -0.97 9.55 4.06
C LYS A 39 0.50 9.13 4.15
N TYR A 40 0.86 8.00 3.55
CA TYR A 40 2.20 7.42 3.66
C TYR A 40 3.15 7.84 2.53
N PHE A 41 2.62 8.21 1.38
CA PHE A 41 3.37 8.58 0.19
C PHE A 41 2.87 9.90 -0.37
N THR A 42 3.79 10.70 -0.89
CA THR A 42 3.42 11.90 -1.64
C THR A 42 2.87 11.51 -3.00
N GLU A 43 2.07 12.39 -3.63
CA GLU A 43 1.61 12.16 -5.01
C GLU A 43 2.79 11.94 -5.96
N GLN A 44 3.89 12.66 -5.73
CA GLN A 44 5.13 12.49 -6.48
C GLN A 44 5.72 11.09 -6.30
N GLU A 45 5.83 10.56 -5.07
CA GLU A 45 6.29 9.18 -4.84
C GLU A 45 5.37 8.16 -5.53
N LEU A 46 4.05 8.35 -5.48
CA LEU A 46 3.08 7.45 -6.13
C LEU A 46 3.19 7.47 -7.67
N ILE A 47 3.68 8.57 -8.24
CA ILE A 47 3.88 8.74 -9.67
C ILE A 47 5.26 8.21 -10.10
N GLU A 48 6.31 8.60 -9.41
CA GLU A 48 7.70 8.30 -9.77
C GLU A 48 8.10 6.86 -9.40
N HIS A 49 7.53 6.30 -8.33
CA HIS A 49 7.86 4.97 -7.85
C HIS A 49 6.82 3.92 -8.28
N SER A 50 7.24 2.65 -8.32
CA SER A 50 6.37 1.52 -8.62
C SER A 50 6.15 0.66 -7.37
N LEU A 51 4.93 0.14 -7.17
CA LEU A 51 4.63 -0.79 -6.07
C LEU A 51 5.47 -2.08 -6.12
N THR A 52 6.02 -2.45 -7.28
CA THR A 52 6.79 -3.70 -7.45
C THR A 52 8.17 -3.50 -8.08
N GLY A 53 8.57 -2.25 -8.39
CA GLY A 53 9.79 -1.98 -9.15
C GLY A 53 9.79 -2.53 -10.59
N LYS A 54 8.79 -3.35 -10.98
CA LYS A 54 8.68 -3.89 -12.33
C LYS A 54 8.21 -2.80 -13.28
N THR A 55 9.10 -2.42 -14.19
CA THR A 55 8.81 -1.58 -15.34
C THR A 55 7.84 -2.30 -16.27
N ALA A 56 6.82 -1.60 -16.77
CA ALA A 56 6.18 -2.05 -17.99
C ALA A 56 7.25 -1.99 -19.08
N SER A 57 7.56 -3.14 -19.69
CA SER A 57 8.64 -3.36 -20.67
C SER A 57 8.67 -2.40 -21.88
N ARG A 58 7.69 -1.49 -22.00
CA ARG A 58 7.54 -0.50 -23.07
C ARG A 58 8.00 0.92 -22.70
N SER A 59 8.46 1.17 -21.48
CA SER A 59 8.99 2.48 -21.11
C SER A 59 10.32 2.28 -20.42
N ASN A 60 11.40 2.74 -21.06
CA ASN A 60 12.80 2.76 -20.58
C ASN A 60 13.02 3.62 -19.32
N VAL A 61 12.02 3.68 -18.43
CA VAL A 61 12.02 4.46 -17.20
C VAL A 61 12.17 3.48 -16.06
N SER A 62 13.41 3.26 -15.59
CA SER A 62 13.67 2.53 -14.36
C SER A 62 13.03 3.30 -13.21
N ARG A 63 12.00 2.73 -12.59
CA ARG A 63 11.29 3.37 -11.47
C ARG A 63 11.67 2.68 -10.18
N PRO A 64 12.21 3.41 -9.20
CA PRO A 64 12.50 2.83 -7.90
C PRO A 64 11.23 2.24 -7.27
N PRO A 65 11.35 1.17 -6.48
CA PRO A 65 10.22 0.65 -5.74
C PRO A 65 9.75 1.67 -4.69
N LEU A 66 8.45 1.69 -4.39
CA LEU A 66 7.94 2.36 -3.19
C LEU A 66 8.56 1.73 -1.95
N ASN A 67 8.70 2.51 -0.88
CA ASN A 67 9.19 2.03 0.40
C ASN A 67 8.36 0.82 0.86
N GLN A 68 8.98 -0.37 0.79
CA GLN A 68 8.29 -1.63 1.03
C GLN A 68 7.80 -1.78 2.48
N GLY A 69 8.43 -1.10 3.43
CA GLY A 69 7.99 -1.06 4.83
C GLY A 69 6.64 -0.35 4.96
N LYS A 70 6.52 0.84 4.35
CA LYS A 70 5.25 1.57 4.28
C LYS A 70 4.18 0.79 3.51
N VAL A 71 4.55 0.14 2.39
CA VAL A 71 3.60 -0.71 1.64
C VAL A 71 3.09 -1.85 2.51
N ARG A 72 3.96 -2.57 3.25
CA ARG A 72 3.54 -3.65 4.16
C ARG A 72 2.59 -3.14 5.24
N ALA A 73 2.87 -1.98 5.84
CA ALA A 73 1.98 -1.38 6.85
C ALA A 73 0.57 -1.11 6.30
N ILE A 74 0.47 -0.56 5.08
CA ILE A 74 -0.83 -0.34 4.43
C ILE A 74 -1.53 -1.67 4.15
N LEU A 75 -0.82 -2.69 3.67
CA LEU A 75 -1.39 -4.00 3.40
C LEU A 75 -1.92 -4.66 4.68
N GLY A 76 -1.17 -4.61 5.79
CA GLY A 76 -1.60 -5.14 7.09
C GLY A 76 -2.81 -4.42 7.65
N ALA A 77 -2.83 -3.08 7.57
CA ALA A 77 -3.99 -2.28 7.97
C ALA A 77 -5.24 -2.59 7.13
N MET A 78 -5.09 -2.75 5.82
CA MET A 78 -6.20 -3.10 4.92
C MET A 78 -6.72 -4.52 5.16
N GLU A 79 -5.84 -5.48 5.40
CA GLU A 79 -6.22 -6.85 5.71
C GLU A 79 -7.01 -6.92 7.02
N ARG A 80 -6.58 -6.19 8.05
CA ARG A 80 -7.29 -6.13 9.34
C ARG A 80 -8.59 -5.32 9.29
N HIS A 81 -8.59 -4.16 8.63
CA HIS A 81 -9.74 -3.24 8.61
C HIS A 81 -10.82 -3.66 7.62
N CYS A 82 -10.41 -4.04 6.41
CA CYS A 82 -11.32 -4.39 5.32
C CYS A 82 -11.50 -5.90 5.14
N GLY A 83 -10.70 -6.75 5.78
CA GLY A 83 -10.79 -8.20 5.64
C GLY A 83 -10.38 -8.73 4.26
N ILE A 84 -9.59 -7.96 3.50
CA ILE A 84 -9.15 -8.35 2.15
C ILE A 84 -7.73 -8.91 2.17
N SER A 85 -7.41 -9.83 1.26
CA SER A 85 -6.05 -10.37 1.17
C SER A 85 -5.05 -9.30 0.73
N THR A 86 -3.79 -9.41 1.19
CA THR A 86 -2.68 -8.56 0.74
C THR A 86 -2.56 -8.41 -0.80
N SER A 87 -2.85 -9.47 -1.56
CA SER A 87 -2.88 -9.43 -3.04
C SER A 87 -3.93 -8.46 -3.59
N GLU A 88 -5.13 -8.47 -3.01
CA GLU A 88 -6.22 -7.59 -3.42
C GLU A 88 -5.95 -6.14 -3.01
N ALA A 89 -5.46 -5.94 -1.79
CA ALA A 89 -4.99 -4.64 -1.31
C ALA A 89 -3.90 -4.08 -2.25
N LYS A 90 -2.91 -4.88 -2.63
CA LYS A 90 -1.87 -4.50 -3.59
C LYS A 90 -2.42 -4.13 -4.96
N GLN A 91 -3.45 -4.83 -5.44
CA GLN A 91 -4.11 -4.50 -6.70
C GLN A 91 -4.87 -3.17 -6.62
N LYS A 92 -5.54 -2.87 -5.49
CA LYS A 92 -6.20 -1.58 -5.24
C LYS A 92 -5.19 -0.43 -5.22
N LEU A 93 -4.07 -0.59 -4.51
CA LEU A 93 -2.98 0.38 -4.49
C LEU A 93 -2.47 0.68 -5.92
N GLN A 94 -2.32 -0.36 -6.76
CA GLN A 94 -1.94 -0.17 -8.16
C GLN A 94 -3.00 0.60 -8.96
N ASN A 95 -4.28 0.31 -8.74
CA ASN A 95 -5.38 0.97 -9.42
C ASN A 95 -5.52 2.45 -9.02
N ILE A 96 -5.06 2.84 -7.83
CA ILE A 96 -4.98 4.25 -7.41
C ILE A 96 -3.78 4.95 -8.05
N ALA A 97 -2.62 4.30 -8.10
CA ALA A 97 -1.42 4.88 -8.70
C ALA A 97 -1.51 5.04 -10.24
N LYS A 98 -2.19 4.13 -10.94
CA LYS A 98 -2.37 4.17 -12.41
C LYS A 98 -2.93 5.50 -12.95
N PRO A 99 -4.10 6.01 -12.49
CA PRO A 99 -4.66 7.27 -12.98
C PRO A 99 -3.84 8.49 -12.61
N LEU A 100 -3.17 8.49 -11.44
CA LEU A 100 -2.23 9.57 -11.06
C LEU A 100 -1.08 9.68 -12.05
N ARG A 101 -0.53 8.54 -12.49
CA ARG A 101 0.52 8.48 -13.53
C ARG A 101 0.02 8.91 -14.90
N ALA A 102 -1.25 8.63 -15.23
CA ALA A 102 -1.85 9.04 -16.50
C ALA A 102 -2.03 10.57 -16.58
N LYS A 103 -2.32 11.24 -15.46
CA LYS A 103 -2.44 12.71 -15.40
C LYS A 103 -1.11 13.42 -15.70
N LEU A 104 0.03 12.88 -15.27
CA LEU A 104 1.34 13.51 -15.49
C LEU A 104 1.78 13.50 -16.97
N LYS A 105 1.24 12.61 -17.81
CA LYS A 105 1.53 12.57 -19.25
C LYS A 105 0.84 13.69 -20.06
N LYS A 106 -0.04 14.48 -19.43
CA LYS A 106 -0.89 15.48 -20.10
C LYS A 106 -0.53 16.94 -19.78
N ASN A 107 0.52 17.18 -18.98
CA ASN A 107 1.08 18.51 -18.76
C ASN A 107 2.42 18.65 -19.48
#